data_AF-A0A964WVN8-F1
#
_entry.id   AF-A0A964WVN8-F1
#
_cell.length_a   1.000
_cell.length_b   1.000
_cell.length_c   1.000
_cell.angle_alpha   90.00
_cell.angle_beta   90.00
_cell.angle_gamma   90.00
#
_symmetry.space_group_name_H-M   'P 1'
#
loop_
_entity.id
_entity.type
_entity.pdbx_description
1 polymer ?
#
loop_
_entity_poly.entity_id
_entity_poly.type
_entity_poly.pdbx_seq_one_letter_code
_entity_poly.pdbx_strand_id
1 'polypeptide(L)'
;MLARLSGLQGAPTPLGLAQIALAEAAAGTGAAAVQREYFDLFIGVGRGELVPYASYYLTGFLNERPLARLRGDLDRLGLARAAGHRDPEDHVGTLFEIMSGFASGAFPATAAEERAFFLNHLALWAPRFLADLETAGKARFYRAVGRLGALYMEIEAEAFAMDS
;
A
#
# COMPACT_ATOMS: atom_id res chain seq x y z
N MET A 1 5.00 2.41 -16.48
CA MET A 1 5.00 1.76 -15.15
C MET A 1 5.37 0.28 -15.25
N LEU A 2 4.60 -0.58 -15.93
CA LEU A 2 4.91 -2.02 -16.05
C LEU A 2 6.33 -2.31 -16.58
N ALA A 3 6.78 -1.59 -17.62
CA ALA A 3 8.15 -1.72 -18.13
C ALA A 3 9.25 -1.36 -17.11
N ARG A 4 8.94 -0.50 -16.13
CA ARG A 4 9.88 -0.20 -15.03
C ARG A 4 9.88 -1.33 -14.01
N LEU A 5 8.69 -1.86 -13.68
CA LEU A 5 8.55 -2.98 -12.74
C LEU A 5 9.18 -4.27 -13.28
N SER A 6 9.09 -4.53 -14.58
CA SER A 6 9.73 -5.70 -15.21
C SER A 6 11.27 -5.65 -15.18
N GLY A 7 11.85 -4.47 -14.91
CA GLY A 7 13.30 -4.30 -14.75
C GLY A 7 13.77 -4.42 -13.31
N LEU A 8 12.88 -4.71 -12.34
CA LEU A 8 13.28 -4.92 -10.96
C LEU A 8 14.21 -6.12 -10.85
N GLN A 9 15.24 -5.96 -10.03
CA GLN A 9 16.18 -7.02 -9.68
C GLN A 9 16.00 -7.34 -8.20
N GLY A 10 16.25 -8.60 -7.83
CA GLY A 10 16.16 -9.06 -6.46
C GLY A 10 17.39 -9.85 -6.03
N ALA A 11 17.56 -9.98 -4.72
CA ALA A 11 18.58 -10.78 -4.07
C ALA A 11 18.02 -12.16 -3.66
N PRO A 12 18.86 -13.15 -3.28
CA PRO A 12 18.41 -14.44 -2.74
C PRO A 12 17.92 -14.32 -1.28
N THR A 13 16.99 -13.39 -1.04
CA THR A 13 16.30 -13.17 0.23
C THR A 13 14.78 -13.28 -0.01
N PRO A 14 13.94 -13.51 1.01
CA PRO A 14 12.50 -13.56 0.81
C PRO A 14 11.93 -12.33 0.09
N LEU A 15 12.38 -11.13 0.47
CA LEU A 15 11.99 -9.88 -0.19
C LEU A 15 12.50 -9.82 -1.63
N GLY A 16 13.76 -10.20 -1.88
CA GLY A 16 14.35 -10.20 -3.22
C GLY A 16 13.65 -11.17 -4.18
N LEU A 17 13.25 -12.34 -3.70
CA LEU A 17 12.44 -13.29 -4.47
C LEU A 17 11.05 -12.72 -4.79
N ALA A 18 10.42 -11.99 -3.86
CA ALA A 18 9.16 -11.31 -4.13
C ALA A 18 9.29 -10.16 -5.15
N GLN A 19 10.42 -9.45 -5.14
CA GLN A 19 10.73 -8.44 -6.17
C GLN A 19 10.87 -9.07 -7.56
N ILE A 20 11.57 -10.22 -7.66
CA ILE A 20 11.70 -10.98 -8.91
C ILE A 20 10.32 -11.45 -9.39
N ALA A 21 9.49 -12.01 -8.51
CA ALA A 21 8.14 -12.45 -8.85
C ALA A 21 7.26 -11.29 -9.37
N LEU A 22 7.37 -10.10 -8.78
CA LEU A 22 6.69 -8.90 -9.29
C LEU A 22 7.22 -8.48 -10.66
N ALA A 23 8.54 -8.56 -10.90
CA ALA A 23 9.14 -8.27 -12.20
C ALA A 23 8.63 -9.22 -13.28
N GLU A 24 8.57 -10.52 -12.99
CA GLU A 24 8.03 -11.55 -13.88
C GLU A 24 6.54 -11.33 -14.16
N ALA A 25 5.74 -11.04 -13.11
CA ALA A 25 4.33 -10.72 -13.26
C ALA A 25 4.10 -9.47 -14.13
N ALA A 26 4.96 -8.45 -13.99
CA ALA A 26 4.93 -7.24 -14.81
C ALA A 26 5.31 -7.51 -16.28
N ALA A 27 6.29 -8.38 -16.52
CA ALA A 27 6.74 -8.77 -17.87
C ALA A 27 5.70 -9.64 -18.60
N GLY A 28 4.98 -10.49 -17.86
CA GLY A 28 3.96 -11.41 -18.41
C GLY A 28 2.57 -10.82 -18.60
N THR A 29 2.35 -9.54 -18.34
CA THR A 29 1.03 -8.89 -18.41
C THR A 29 1.04 -7.62 -19.27
N GLY A 30 -0.16 -7.13 -19.58
CA GLY A 30 -0.36 -5.88 -20.31
C GLY A 30 -1.17 -4.88 -19.51
N ALA A 31 -1.01 -3.58 -19.81
CA ALA A 31 -1.70 -2.50 -19.08
C ALA A 31 -3.22 -2.70 -19.04
N ALA A 32 -3.84 -3.09 -20.16
CA ALA A 32 -5.28 -3.36 -20.21
C ALA A 32 -5.71 -4.55 -19.33
N ALA A 33 -4.87 -5.57 -19.19
CA ALA A 33 -5.15 -6.71 -18.32
C ALA A 33 -5.05 -6.34 -16.84
N VAL A 34 -4.04 -5.55 -16.47
CA VAL A 34 -3.86 -5.02 -15.11
C VAL A 34 -4.98 -4.05 -14.75
N GLN A 35 -5.43 -3.20 -15.68
CA GLN A 35 -6.57 -2.31 -15.45
C GLN A 35 -7.87 -3.08 -15.20
N ARG A 36 -8.14 -4.15 -15.95
CA ARG A 36 -9.30 -5.02 -15.70
C ARG A 36 -9.19 -5.71 -14.35
N GLU A 37 -8.01 -6.21 -14.02
CA GLU A 37 -7.75 -6.82 -12.71
C GLU A 37 -7.96 -5.83 -11.56
N TYR A 38 -7.46 -4.61 -11.69
CA TYR A 38 -7.69 -3.53 -10.71
C TYR A 38 -9.17 -3.25 -10.53
N PHE A 39 -9.93 -3.13 -11.64
CA PHE A 39 -11.37 -2.96 -11.58
C PHE A 39 -12.03 -4.12 -10.83
N ASP A 40 -11.69 -5.35 -11.18
CA ASP A 40 -12.23 -6.56 -10.57
C ASP A 40 -11.95 -6.68 -9.07
N LEU A 41 -10.77 -6.26 -8.62
CA LEU A 41 -10.31 -6.32 -7.25
C LEU A 41 -10.88 -5.19 -6.39
N PHE A 42 -10.87 -3.95 -6.86
CA PHE A 42 -11.07 -2.79 -5.99
C PHE A 42 -12.33 -1.96 -6.30
N ILE A 43 -12.92 -2.12 -7.48
CA ILE A 43 -14.08 -1.33 -7.90
C ILE A 43 -15.32 -2.22 -8.01
N GLY A 44 -15.28 -3.23 -8.87
CA GLY A 44 -16.35 -4.17 -9.15
C GLY A 44 -17.63 -3.52 -9.68
N VAL A 45 -18.67 -4.35 -9.87
CA VAL A 45 -20.04 -3.86 -10.03
C VAL A 45 -20.69 -3.89 -8.65
N GLY A 46 -20.89 -2.72 -8.05
CA GLY A 46 -21.36 -2.57 -6.67
C GLY A 46 -20.21 -2.50 -5.67
N ARG A 47 -19.34 -3.52 -5.62
CA ARG A 47 -18.17 -3.55 -4.75
C ARG A 47 -17.06 -4.46 -5.29
N GLY A 48 -15.81 -4.02 -5.20
CA GLY A 48 -14.64 -4.84 -5.47
C GLY A 48 -14.51 -6.00 -4.47
N GLU A 49 -13.74 -7.02 -4.84
CA GLU A 49 -13.37 -8.12 -3.95
C GLU A 49 -12.74 -7.62 -2.65
N LEU A 50 -11.93 -6.55 -2.73
CA LEU A 50 -11.27 -5.89 -1.62
C LEU A 50 -11.63 -4.41 -1.57
N VAL A 51 -11.60 -3.83 -0.37
CA VAL A 51 -11.85 -2.41 -0.13
C VAL A 51 -10.62 -1.80 0.52
N PRO A 52 -9.73 -1.16 -0.27
CA PRO A 52 -8.35 -0.85 0.13
C PRO A 52 -8.24 0.39 1.03
N TYR A 53 -9.05 0.46 2.08
CA TYR A 53 -9.17 1.62 2.97
C TYR A 53 -8.99 1.23 4.44
N ALA A 54 -8.22 2.02 5.20
CA ALA A 54 -7.95 1.77 6.61
C ALA A 54 -9.24 1.74 7.44
N SER A 55 -10.14 2.70 7.22
CA SER A 55 -11.43 2.76 7.90
C SER A 55 -12.22 1.48 7.70
N TYR A 56 -12.27 0.95 6.48
CA TYR A 56 -12.97 -0.29 6.18
C TYR A 56 -12.32 -1.50 6.88
N TYR A 57 -11.00 -1.66 6.79
CA TYR A 57 -10.31 -2.80 7.40
C TYR A 57 -10.35 -2.79 8.94
N LEU A 58 -10.37 -1.61 9.55
CA LEU A 58 -10.37 -1.44 11.01
C LEU A 58 -11.78 -1.45 11.62
N THR A 59 -12.80 -1.03 10.88
CA THR A 59 -14.16 -0.80 11.44
C THR A 59 -15.28 -1.49 10.68
N GLY A 60 -15.04 -1.97 9.46
CA GLY A 60 -16.06 -2.48 8.54
C GLY A 60 -16.80 -1.40 7.74
N PHE A 61 -16.53 -0.12 7.99
CA PHE A 61 -17.20 1.01 7.34
C PHE A 61 -16.21 2.05 6.82
N LEU A 62 -16.53 2.67 5.69
CA LEU A 62 -15.73 3.75 5.09
C LEU A 62 -15.97 5.08 5.81
N ASN A 63 -14.98 5.97 5.76
CA ASN A 63 -15.06 7.34 6.28
C ASN A 63 -15.27 7.44 7.81
N GLU A 64 -14.78 6.45 8.54
CA GLU A 64 -14.89 6.36 9.99
C GLU A 64 -13.75 7.04 10.76
N ARG A 65 -13.76 6.88 12.08
CA ARG A 65 -12.74 7.44 13.01
C ARG A 65 -11.27 7.27 12.56
N PRO A 66 -10.83 6.14 11.95
CA PRO A 66 -9.46 6.04 11.45
C PRO A 66 -9.09 7.14 10.44
N LEU A 67 -9.98 7.46 9.50
CA LEU A 67 -9.77 8.52 8.52
C LEU A 67 -9.71 9.90 9.18
N ALA A 68 -10.56 10.16 10.17
CA ALA A 68 -10.52 11.42 10.90
C ALA A 68 -9.19 11.63 11.65
N ARG A 69 -8.64 10.56 12.25
CA ARG A 69 -7.31 10.61 12.88
C ARG A 69 -6.21 10.85 11.86
N LEU A 70 -6.25 10.15 10.73
CA LEU A 70 -5.31 10.36 9.63
C LEU A 70 -5.29 11.82 9.19
N ARG A 71 -6.46 12.44 8.96
CA ARG A 71 -6.54 13.86 8.58
C ARG A 71 -5.87 14.79 9.59
N GLY A 72 -6.07 14.57 10.89
CA GLY A 72 -5.40 15.36 11.91
C GLY A 72 -3.87 15.23 11.89
N ASP A 73 -3.35 14.03 11.59
CA ASP A 73 -1.91 13.84 11.43
C ASP A 73 -1.37 14.44 10.13
N LEU A 74 -2.11 14.34 9.02
CA LEU A 74 -1.73 14.98 7.76
C LEU A 74 -1.67 16.50 7.91
N ASP A 75 -2.65 17.11 8.58
CA ASP A 75 -2.66 18.55 8.87
C ASP A 75 -1.44 18.96 9.71
N ARG A 76 -1.08 18.17 10.74
CA ARG A 76 0.12 18.39 11.57
C ARG A 76 1.41 18.30 10.76
N LEU A 77 1.45 17.40 9.79
CA LEU A 77 2.61 17.17 8.90
C LEU A 77 2.62 18.11 7.69
N GLY A 78 1.63 18.99 7.53
CA GLY A 78 1.52 19.89 6.39
C GLY A 78 1.24 19.20 5.06
N LEU A 79 0.68 17.98 5.09
CA LEU A 79 0.35 17.19 3.91
C LEU A 79 -1.10 17.43 3.51
N ALA A 80 -1.31 17.77 2.23
CA ALA A 80 -2.63 18.01 1.68
C ALA A 80 -2.89 17.08 0.49
N ARG A 81 -4.16 16.69 0.34
CA ARG A 81 -4.60 15.90 -0.81
C ARG A 81 -4.47 16.72 -2.10
N ALA A 82 -3.93 16.08 -3.14
CA ALA A 82 -3.81 16.70 -4.46
C ALA A 82 -5.19 17.07 -5.06
N ALA A 83 -5.24 18.19 -5.78
CA ALA A 83 -6.45 18.65 -6.44
C ALA A 83 -6.98 17.60 -7.44
N GLY A 84 -8.27 17.29 -7.37
CA GLY A 84 -8.92 16.32 -8.25
C GLY A 84 -8.81 14.85 -7.83
N HIS A 85 -8.04 14.53 -6.79
CA HIS A 85 -8.04 13.19 -6.20
C HIS A 85 -9.31 12.97 -5.39
N ARG A 86 -10.06 11.92 -5.71
CA ARG A 86 -11.40 11.67 -5.15
C ARG A 86 -11.42 10.66 -4.03
N ASP A 87 -10.43 9.78 -3.98
CA ASP A 87 -10.38 8.76 -2.94
C ASP A 87 -10.11 9.43 -1.57
N PRO A 88 -10.73 8.90 -0.50
CA PRO A 88 -10.34 9.19 0.87
C PRO A 88 -8.84 8.97 1.11
N GLU A 89 -8.28 9.79 2.00
CA GLU A 89 -6.84 9.79 2.29
C GLU A 89 -6.34 8.47 2.90
N ASP A 90 -7.24 7.65 3.47
CA ASP A 90 -6.93 6.36 4.09
C ASP A 90 -6.88 5.20 3.09
N HIS A 91 -6.88 5.48 1.78
CA HIS A 91 -6.59 4.52 0.74
C HIS A 91 -5.15 4.00 0.87
N VAL A 92 -4.94 2.68 0.76
CA VAL A 92 -3.63 2.04 0.95
C VAL A 92 -2.53 2.63 0.05
N GLY A 93 -2.88 2.94 -1.21
CA GLY A 93 -1.95 3.53 -2.17
C GLY A 93 -1.51 4.93 -1.76
N THR A 94 -2.42 5.73 -1.19
CA THR A 94 -2.12 7.08 -0.70
C THR A 94 -1.19 7.01 0.51
N LEU A 95 -1.40 6.07 1.42
CA LEU A 95 -0.54 5.88 2.58
C LEU A 95 0.87 5.42 2.19
N PHE A 96 1.00 4.50 1.22
CA PHE A 96 2.31 4.12 0.68
C PHE A 96 2.99 5.26 -0.09
N GLU A 97 2.25 6.11 -0.79
CA GLU A 97 2.79 7.31 -1.43
C GLU A 97 3.35 8.29 -0.40
N ILE A 98 2.66 8.48 0.73
CA ILE A 98 3.14 9.31 1.84
C ILE A 98 4.43 8.74 2.43
N MET A 99 4.49 7.43 2.72
CA MET A 99 5.71 6.78 3.20
C MET A 99 6.86 6.89 2.20
N SER A 100 6.60 6.70 0.90
CA SER A 100 7.60 6.90 -0.15
C SER A 100 8.09 8.35 -0.19
N GLY A 101 7.23 9.32 0.09
CA GLY A 101 7.59 10.73 0.19
C GLY A 101 8.48 11.04 1.39
N PHE A 102 8.22 10.43 2.55
CA PHE A 102 9.11 10.52 3.71
C PHE A 102 10.48 9.90 3.41
N ALA A 103 10.50 8.66 2.94
CA ALA A 103 11.74 7.92 2.66
C ALA A 103 12.62 8.58 1.58
N SER A 104 12.01 9.28 0.62
CA SER A 104 12.74 10.02 -0.42
C SER A 104 13.13 11.45 -0.01
N GLY A 105 12.68 11.92 1.16
CA GLY A 105 12.84 13.31 1.61
C GLY A 105 11.98 14.32 0.83
N ALA A 106 11.06 13.86 -0.03
CA ALA A 106 10.12 14.71 -0.74
C ALA A 106 9.08 15.34 0.21
N PHE A 107 8.74 14.62 1.28
CA PHE A 107 7.93 15.12 2.39
C PHE A 107 8.81 15.23 3.63
N PRO A 108 9.07 16.45 4.15
CA PRO A 108 9.85 16.62 5.37
C PRO A 108 9.16 15.95 6.56
N ALA A 109 9.85 15.01 7.20
CA ALA A 109 9.45 14.39 8.46
C ALA A 109 10.70 14.00 9.23
N THR A 110 10.64 14.08 10.56
CA THR A 110 11.65 13.43 11.42
C THR A 110 11.47 11.92 11.40
N ALA A 111 12.52 11.15 11.71
CA ALA A 111 12.40 9.70 11.84
C ALA A 111 11.32 9.27 12.85
N ALA A 112 11.11 10.05 13.91
CA ALA A 112 10.05 9.82 14.88
C ALA A 112 8.64 10.03 14.29
N GLU A 113 8.47 11.02 13.41
CA GLU A 113 7.20 11.27 12.72
C GLU A 113 6.89 10.21 11.66
N GLU A 114 7.88 9.81 10.88
CA GLU A 114 7.75 8.71 9.91
C GLU A 114 7.35 7.40 10.62
N ARG A 115 8.06 7.06 11.71
CA ARG A 115 7.73 5.91 12.56
C ARG A 115 6.31 5.99 13.12
N ALA A 116 5.94 7.14 13.69
CA ALA A 116 4.60 7.33 14.25
C ALA A 116 3.52 7.19 13.17
N PHE A 117 3.76 7.73 11.97
CA PHE A 117 2.83 7.62 10.85
C PHE A 117 2.64 6.16 10.43
N PHE A 118 3.74 5.42 10.24
CA PHE A 118 3.71 4.00 9.88
C PHE A 118 2.91 3.18 10.91
N LEU A 119 3.23 3.31 12.20
CA LEU A 119 2.61 2.55 13.28
C LEU A 119 1.12 2.87 13.42
N ASN A 120 0.73 4.14 13.27
CA ASN A 120 -0.64 4.58 13.48
C ASN A 120 -1.54 4.33 12.26
N HIS A 121 -0.99 4.37 11.03
CA HIS A 121 -1.81 4.43 9.81
C HIS A 121 -1.59 3.26 8.85
N LEU A 122 -0.52 2.48 8.97
CA LEU A 122 -0.26 1.31 8.10
C LEU A 122 -0.18 0.00 8.87
N ALA A 123 0.63 -0.07 9.93
CA ALA A 123 0.93 -1.31 10.65
C ALA A 123 -0.32 -2.03 11.19
N LEU A 124 -1.37 -1.27 11.53
CA LEU A 124 -2.60 -1.80 12.12
C LEU A 124 -3.46 -2.64 11.17
N TRP A 125 -3.29 -2.49 9.85
CA TRP A 125 -4.24 -3.08 8.90
C TRP A 125 -3.65 -3.45 7.54
N ALA A 126 -2.62 -2.73 7.07
CA ALA A 126 -2.02 -2.97 5.76
C ALA A 126 -1.45 -4.39 5.60
N PRO A 127 -0.82 -5.03 6.62
CA PRO A 127 -0.37 -6.42 6.48
C PRO A 127 -1.53 -7.38 6.16
N ARG A 128 -2.68 -7.20 6.82
CA ARG A 128 -3.89 -8.00 6.56
C ARG A 128 -4.43 -7.74 5.15
N PHE A 129 -4.53 -6.49 4.74
CA PHE A 129 -4.95 -6.13 3.38
C PHE A 129 -4.05 -6.76 2.31
N LEU A 130 -2.73 -6.74 2.51
CA LEU A 130 -1.75 -7.28 1.56
C LEU A 130 -1.81 -8.82 1.48
N ALA A 131 -2.05 -9.49 2.62
CA ALA A 131 -2.31 -10.93 2.64
C ALA A 131 -3.62 -11.31 1.94
N ASP A 132 -4.69 -10.52 2.14
CA ASP A 132 -5.96 -10.69 1.41
C ASP A 132 -5.74 -10.46 -0.10
N LEU A 133 -4.93 -9.48 -0.48
CA LEU A 133 -4.59 -9.19 -1.88
C LEU A 133 -3.79 -10.32 -2.54
N GLU A 134 -2.85 -10.92 -1.81
CA GLU A 134 -2.09 -12.08 -2.29
C GLU A 134 -3.02 -13.28 -2.58
N THR A 135 -4.04 -13.48 -1.75
CA THR A 135 -4.93 -14.64 -1.80
C THR A 135 -6.24 -14.40 -2.56
N ALA A 136 -6.50 -13.17 -3.00
CA ALA A 136 -7.70 -12.82 -3.75
C ALA A 136 -7.85 -13.65 -5.03
N GLY A 137 -9.07 -14.13 -5.27
CA GLY A 137 -9.39 -15.07 -6.34
C GLY A 137 -9.20 -14.46 -7.72
N LYS A 138 -9.43 -13.15 -7.86
CA LYS A 138 -9.21 -12.42 -9.13
C LYS A 138 -7.80 -11.89 -9.31
N ALA A 139 -6.93 -12.00 -8.30
CA ALA A 139 -5.58 -11.49 -8.36
C ALA A 139 -4.68 -12.36 -9.26
N ARG A 140 -3.98 -11.70 -10.18
CA ARG A 140 -2.91 -12.24 -11.03
C ARG A 140 -1.67 -11.37 -10.82
N PHE A 141 -1.59 -10.19 -11.43
CA PHE A 141 -0.49 -9.24 -11.21
C PHE A 141 -0.46 -8.75 -9.76
N TYR A 142 -1.61 -8.41 -9.19
CA TYR A 142 -1.70 -7.89 -7.83
C TYR A 142 -1.40 -8.93 -6.75
N ARG A 143 -1.39 -10.23 -7.07
CA ARG A 143 -0.91 -11.26 -6.14
C ARG A 143 0.55 -11.02 -5.77
N ALA A 144 1.40 -10.72 -6.76
CA ALA A 144 2.80 -10.41 -6.53
C ALA A 144 2.97 -9.08 -5.75
N VAL A 145 2.07 -8.11 -5.97
CA VAL A 145 2.03 -6.86 -5.19
C VAL A 145 1.67 -7.14 -3.73
N GLY A 146 0.65 -7.96 -3.47
CA GLY A 146 0.26 -8.38 -2.13
C GLY A 146 1.41 -9.07 -1.40
N ARG A 147 2.06 -10.05 -2.05
CA ARG A 147 3.21 -10.78 -1.48
C ARG A 147 4.37 -9.86 -1.13
N LEU A 148 4.78 -9.01 -2.07
CA LEU A 148 5.89 -8.08 -1.85
C LEU A 148 5.56 -7.10 -0.72
N GLY A 149 4.36 -6.54 -0.74
CA GLY A 149 3.92 -5.59 0.27
C GLY A 149 3.83 -6.21 1.67
N ALA A 150 3.32 -7.45 1.80
CA ALA A 150 3.24 -8.14 3.09
C ALA A 150 4.63 -8.33 3.70
N LEU A 151 5.59 -8.82 2.92
CA LEU A 151 6.98 -8.98 3.36
C LEU A 151 7.64 -7.63 3.69
N TYR A 152 7.38 -6.59 2.90
CA TYR A 152 7.87 -5.25 3.19
C TYR A 152 7.35 -4.73 4.54
N MET A 153 6.04 -4.87 4.79
CA MET A 153 5.43 -4.44 6.04
C MET A 153 5.97 -5.16 7.27
N GLU A 154 6.29 -6.46 7.15
CA GLU A 154 6.93 -7.24 8.22
C GLU A 154 8.32 -6.67 8.57
N ILE A 155 9.15 -6.42 7.55
CA ILE A 155 10.51 -5.88 7.74
C ILE A 155 10.47 -4.48 8.36
N GLU A 156 9.61 -3.60 7.86
CA GLU A 156 9.46 -2.24 8.39
C GLU A 156 8.97 -2.25 9.84
N ALA A 157 8.02 -3.13 10.18
CA ALA A 157 7.54 -3.26 11.56
C ALA A 157 8.65 -3.70 12.52
N GLU A 158 9.52 -4.62 12.10
CA GLU A 158 10.70 -5.02 12.88
C GLU A 158 11.70 -3.87 13.01
N ALA A 159 12.01 -3.16 11.93
CA ALA A 159 12.94 -2.03 11.94
C ALA A 159 12.47 -0.93 12.91
N PHE A 160 11.21 -0.50 12.81
CA PHE A 160 10.65 0.49 13.72
C PHE A 160 10.52 0.01 15.18
N ALA A 161 10.52 -1.31 15.42
CA ALA A 161 10.56 -1.86 16.77
C ALA A 161 11.97 -1.89 17.37
N MET A 162 13.03 -1.94 16.55
CA MET A 162 14.43 -1.92 17.00
C MET A 162 14.95 -0.51 17.27
N ASP A 163 14.40 0.51 16.60
CA ASP A 163 14.77 1.92 16.77
C ASP A 163 14.11 2.59 18.01
N SER A 164 13.60 1.80 18.97
CA SER A 164 12.90 2.27 20.18
C SER A 164 13.79 2.32 21.43
#